data_AF-A0A836SI85-F1
#
_entry.id   AF-A0A836SI85-F1
#
_cell.length_a   1.000
_cell.length_b   1.000
_cell.length_c   1.000
_cell.angle_alpha   90.00
_cell.angle_beta   90.00
_cell.angle_gamma   90.00
#
_symmetry.space_group_name_H-M   'P 1'
#
loop_
_entity.id
_entity.type
_entity.pdbx_description
1 polymer ?
#
loop_
_entity_poly.entity_id
_entity_poly.type
_entity_poly.pdbx_seq_one_letter_code
_entity_poly.pdbx_strand_id
1 'polypeptide(L)'
;MVALRLIVLTWTLCLGGTQGADFSFVFCGDSRFGSRSPRDHPEILGRIVKEVNVLRPDFFIYGGDGPDYNSLENYEKFKACLDSLRVPYHVVVGNHDIYVPDGGYSRKLHRRFFGRTYYSFKYGNSYFIILDTAGHGTRPWGVRESSPEQWKWMVEELDKAKKYKHTFVVTHTPPYDAPPMRNHAFTDAKEAKEFVELMARYGVTAVLCSHEHLYYEASWGGVPYIISGGAGAVLYAPPERGGFYHYVYVHVDEDVEVKVVPILDTLFVEPEGASLEVGETLKFRAVGVDPFGRSVQLFPPISISWASDDTTVGRIEHSGLFRALSSGRAEVTIRCGLRIGRASVRVVPAREGLLSPQLPLELRVEDPQQPSGLPQDLGDAVVVHVQ
;
A
#
# COMPACT_ATOMS: atom_id res chain seq x y z
N MET A 1 38.90 -0.20 51.32
CA MET A 1 37.83 0.80 51.53
C MET A 1 37.34 1.25 50.17
N VAL A 2 36.27 0.63 49.67
CA VAL A 2 35.71 0.89 48.34
C VAL A 2 34.53 1.85 48.50
N ALA A 3 34.58 2.98 47.81
CA ALA A 3 33.57 4.03 47.87
C ALA A 3 32.29 3.58 47.12
N LEU A 4 31.18 3.50 47.86
CA LEU A 4 29.83 3.35 47.31
C LEU A 4 29.38 4.69 46.72
N ARG A 5 29.10 4.74 45.41
CA ARG A 5 28.34 5.85 44.79
C ARG A 5 26.84 5.56 44.96
N LEU A 6 26.15 6.38 45.76
CA LEU A 6 24.69 6.44 45.78
C LEU A 6 24.18 7.04 44.46
N ILE A 7 23.29 6.30 43.77
CA ILE A 7 22.47 6.83 42.68
C ILE A 7 21.12 7.21 43.29
N VAL A 8 20.81 8.50 43.27
CA VAL A 8 19.49 9.03 43.66
C VAL A 8 18.57 8.94 42.43
N LEU A 9 17.57 8.07 42.49
CA LEU A 9 16.48 8.01 41.51
C LEU A 9 15.39 9.01 41.90
N THR A 10 15.32 10.13 41.19
CA THR A 10 14.17 11.05 41.28
C THR A 10 13.03 10.53 40.40
N TRP A 11 11.90 10.20 41.03
CA TRP A 11 10.65 9.89 40.34
C TRP A 11 9.98 11.21 39.93
N THR A 12 9.92 11.49 38.63
CA THR A 12 9.03 12.53 38.13
C THR A 12 7.63 11.93 37.97
N LEU A 13 6.71 12.34 38.86
CA LEU A 13 5.28 12.16 38.65
C LEU A 13 4.87 12.96 37.40
N CYS A 14 4.59 12.28 36.29
CA CYS A 14 3.82 12.88 35.21
C CYS A 14 2.34 12.84 35.62
N LEU A 15 1.83 13.99 36.04
CA LEU A 15 0.40 14.25 36.20
C LEU A 15 -0.30 14.03 34.86
N GLY A 16 -1.43 13.30 34.91
CA GLY A 16 -2.16 12.82 33.74
C GLY A 16 -2.58 13.91 32.76
N GLY A 17 -2.09 13.77 31.53
CA GLY A 17 -2.72 14.33 30.34
C GLY A 17 -3.75 13.34 29.81
N THR A 18 -4.88 13.86 29.34
CA THR A 18 -6.01 13.14 28.74
C THR A 18 -5.57 12.16 27.65
N GLN A 19 -5.85 10.86 27.83
CA GLN A 19 -5.35 9.76 27.00
C GLN A 19 -6.22 9.55 25.74
N GLY A 20 -6.06 10.45 24.77
CA GLY A 20 -6.36 10.20 23.34
C GLY A 20 -5.02 10.22 22.62
N ALA A 21 -4.43 9.05 22.38
CA ALA A 21 -3.02 8.95 21.97
C ALA A 21 -2.95 8.45 20.53
N ASP A 22 -2.90 9.40 19.60
CA ASP A 22 -2.43 9.23 18.23
C ASP A 22 -1.19 8.31 18.18
N PHE A 23 -1.18 7.35 17.25
CA PHE A 23 -0.05 6.46 17.03
C PHE A 23 0.01 5.96 15.58
N SER A 24 1.11 5.31 15.21
CA SER A 24 1.23 4.62 13.94
C SER A 24 1.88 3.24 14.06
N PHE A 25 1.57 2.36 13.12
CA PHE A 25 2.23 1.07 12.99
C PHE A 25 2.43 0.69 11.54
N VAL A 26 3.35 -0.25 11.31
CA VAL A 26 3.56 -0.84 9.98
C VAL A 26 3.11 -2.30 9.96
N PHE A 27 2.52 -2.72 8.86
CA PHE A 27 2.08 -4.10 8.61
C PHE A 27 2.55 -4.62 7.25
N CYS A 28 3.08 -5.84 7.24
CA CYS A 28 3.37 -6.65 6.03
C CYS A 28 3.70 -8.10 6.42
N GLY A 29 3.59 -9.06 5.50
CA GLY A 29 4.06 -10.44 5.69
C GLY A 29 4.59 -11.08 4.41
N ASP A 30 4.86 -12.39 4.46
CA ASP A 30 5.34 -13.23 3.36
C ASP A 30 6.75 -12.87 2.86
N SER A 31 7.79 -13.18 3.66
CA SER A 31 9.21 -12.99 3.27
C SER A 31 9.93 -14.30 2.99
N ARG A 32 9.47 -15.42 3.57
CA ARG A 32 9.95 -16.79 3.32
C ARG A 32 11.47 -16.96 3.42
N PHE A 33 12.07 -16.51 4.52
CA PHE A 33 13.47 -16.76 4.86
C PHE A 33 13.81 -18.25 4.80
N GLY A 34 14.87 -18.57 4.05
CA GLY A 34 15.31 -19.95 3.82
C GLY A 34 14.64 -20.66 2.65
N SER A 35 13.80 -19.96 1.87
CA SER A 35 13.28 -20.46 0.61
C SER A 35 14.42 -20.78 -0.37
N ARG A 36 14.22 -21.86 -1.14
CA ARG A 36 15.09 -22.26 -2.26
C ARG A 36 14.58 -21.76 -3.61
N SER A 37 13.41 -21.12 -3.64
CA SER A 37 12.84 -20.55 -4.85
C SER A 37 13.65 -19.31 -5.25
N PRO A 38 14.16 -19.23 -6.49
CA PRO A 38 14.85 -18.03 -6.97
C PRO A 38 13.90 -16.84 -7.22
N ARG A 39 12.58 -17.05 -7.05
CA ARG A 39 11.55 -16.00 -7.15
C ARG A 39 11.20 -15.36 -5.80
N ASP A 40 11.69 -15.94 -4.72
CA ASP A 40 11.53 -15.37 -3.38
C ASP A 40 12.75 -14.51 -3.07
N HIS A 41 12.48 -13.35 -2.48
CA HIS A 41 13.42 -12.25 -2.24
C HIS A 41 13.33 -11.80 -0.77
N PRO A 42 13.70 -12.65 0.21
CA PRO A 42 13.63 -12.32 1.64
C PRO A 42 14.43 -11.05 2.03
N GLU A 43 15.39 -10.63 1.21
CA GLU A 43 16.12 -9.36 1.36
C GLU A 43 15.21 -8.12 1.30
N ILE A 44 14.00 -8.23 0.73
CA ILE A 44 13.00 -7.16 0.73
C ILE A 44 12.57 -6.81 2.16
N LEU A 45 12.37 -7.78 3.05
CA LEU A 45 12.08 -7.48 4.46
C LEU A 45 13.21 -6.66 5.09
N GLY A 46 14.47 -6.94 4.77
CA GLY A 46 15.61 -6.15 5.23
C GLY A 46 15.58 -4.69 4.74
N ARG A 47 15.02 -4.44 3.54
CA ARG A 47 14.78 -3.07 3.05
C ARG A 47 13.61 -2.42 3.79
N ILE A 48 12.50 -3.13 4.00
CA ILE A 48 11.36 -2.66 4.79
C ILE A 48 11.82 -2.24 6.19
N VAL A 49 12.59 -3.08 6.90
CA VAL A 49 13.11 -2.78 8.23
C VAL A 49 13.96 -1.50 8.24
N LYS A 50 14.79 -1.26 7.22
CA LYS A 50 15.55 -0.02 7.10
C LYS A 50 14.64 1.20 6.94
N GLU A 51 13.59 1.12 6.14
CA GLU A 51 12.63 2.22 5.99
C GLU A 51 11.84 2.46 7.28
N VAL A 52 11.36 1.41 7.94
CA VAL A 52 10.67 1.48 9.24
C VAL A 52 11.55 2.14 10.30
N ASN A 53 12.85 1.82 10.32
CA ASN A 53 13.81 2.44 11.25
C ASN A 53 14.02 3.94 11.02
N VAL A 54 13.73 4.45 9.81
CA VAL A 54 13.73 5.89 9.50
C VAL A 54 12.39 6.51 9.90
N LEU A 55 11.28 5.87 9.53
CA LEU A 55 9.92 6.34 9.80
C LEU A 55 9.58 6.36 11.30
N ARG A 56 10.14 5.42 12.07
CA ARG A 56 9.92 5.25 13.52
C ARG A 56 8.43 5.22 13.91
N PRO A 57 7.62 4.31 13.36
CA PRO A 57 6.28 4.07 13.89
C PRO A 57 6.34 3.56 15.33
N ASP A 58 5.22 3.57 16.04
CA ASP A 58 5.16 3.09 17.43
C ASP A 58 5.47 1.60 17.55
N PHE A 59 5.03 0.80 16.58
CA PHE A 59 5.32 -0.63 16.50
C PHE A 59 5.19 -1.18 15.08
N PHE A 60 5.56 -2.45 14.92
CA PHE A 60 5.49 -3.19 13.65
C PHE A 60 4.72 -4.51 13.84
N ILE A 61 3.86 -4.89 12.91
CA ILE A 61 3.16 -6.19 12.91
C ILE A 61 3.60 -6.98 11.66
N TYR A 62 4.18 -8.15 11.86
CA TYR A 62 4.53 -9.07 10.77
C TYR A 62 3.43 -10.11 10.53
N GLY A 63 2.90 -10.16 9.31
CA GLY A 63 1.69 -10.89 8.92
C GLY A 63 1.82 -12.40 8.67
N GLY A 64 2.93 -13.03 9.07
CA GLY A 64 3.17 -14.48 8.88
C GLY A 64 3.94 -14.84 7.62
N ASP A 65 4.28 -16.12 7.48
CA ASP A 65 5.16 -16.68 6.45
C ASP A 65 6.53 -15.99 6.42
N GLY A 66 7.07 -15.80 7.63
CA GLY A 66 8.40 -15.25 7.86
C GLY A 66 9.49 -16.21 7.41
N PRO A 67 9.61 -17.39 8.03
CA PRO A 67 10.42 -18.50 7.53
C PRO A 67 9.66 -19.31 6.47
N ASP A 68 10.38 -19.92 5.51
CA ASP A 68 9.79 -20.75 4.45
C ASP A 68 9.28 -22.12 4.94
N TYR A 69 9.83 -22.59 6.05
CA TYR A 69 9.44 -23.83 6.73
C TYR A 69 9.96 -23.79 8.16
N ASN A 70 9.40 -24.66 9.00
CA ASN A 70 9.72 -24.83 10.41
C ASN A 70 11.07 -25.51 10.62
N SER A 71 12.15 -24.77 10.37
CA SER A 71 13.52 -25.13 10.71
C SER A 71 14.13 -24.09 11.65
N LEU A 72 15.05 -24.53 12.51
CA LEU A 72 15.75 -23.63 13.42
C LEU A 72 16.49 -22.54 12.65
N GLU A 73 17.19 -22.92 11.57
CA GLU A 73 17.95 -22.01 10.73
C GLU A 73 17.09 -20.90 10.10
N ASN A 74 15.91 -21.24 9.58
CA ASN A 74 15.04 -20.25 8.95
C ASN A 74 14.49 -19.26 9.98
N TYR A 75 14.07 -19.76 11.15
CA TYR A 75 13.62 -18.91 12.25
C TYR A 75 14.73 -18.01 12.79
N GLU A 76 15.98 -18.50 12.90
CA GLU A 76 17.12 -17.68 13.34
C GLU A 76 17.40 -16.54 12.36
N LYS A 77 17.40 -16.81 11.05
CA LYS A 77 17.59 -15.77 10.02
C LYS A 77 16.45 -14.75 10.03
N PHE A 78 15.21 -15.22 10.10
CA PHE A 78 14.04 -14.35 10.17
C PHE A 78 14.05 -13.48 11.44
N LYS A 79 14.30 -14.08 12.61
CA LYS A 79 14.41 -13.38 13.89
C LYS A 79 15.52 -12.33 13.87
N ALA A 80 16.69 -12.65 13.30
CA ALA A 80 17.79 -11.70 13.17
C ALA A 80 17.43 -10.48 12.32
N CYS A 81 16.64 -10.67 11.25
CA CYS A 81 16.11 -9.56 10.46
C CYS A 81 15.17 -8.67 11.29
N LEU A 82 14.19 -9.26 11.97
CA LEU A 82 13.25 -8.50 12.82
C LEU A 82 13.93 -7.83 14.02
N ASP A 83 14.95 -8.45 14.63
CA ASP A 83 15.72 -7.86 15.74
C ASP A 83 16.55 -6.64 15.35
N SER A 84 16.66 -6.34 14.04
CA SER A 84 17.25 -5.09 13.56
C SER A 84 16.25 -3.92 13.50
N LEU A 85 14.96 -4.16 13.78
CA LEU A 85 13.97 -3.09 14.00
C LEU A 85 14.33 -2.30 15.27
N ARG A 86 14.16 -0.99 15.20
CA ARG A 86 14.32 -0.03 16.32
C ARG A 86 13.01 0.27 17.03
N VAL A 87 11.96 -0.48 16.69
CA VAL A 87 10.60 -0.37 17.23
C VAL A 87 10.16 -1.77 17.68
N PRO A 88 9.29 -1.89 18.68
CA PRO A 88 8.75 -3.19 19.08
C PRO A 88 7.96 -3.82 17.94
N TYR A 89 7.91 -5.16 17.90
CA TYR A 89 7.19 -5.89 16.87
C TYR A 89 6.34 -7.04 17.42
N HIS A 90 5.27 -7.32 16.69
CA HIS A 90 4.36 -8.44 16.88
C HIS A 90 4.41 -9.36 15.66
N VAL A 91 4.30 -10.67 15.86
CA VAL A 91 4.39 -11.65 14.77
C VAL A 91 3.13 -12.51 14.77
N VAL A 92 2.55 -12.69 13.58
CA VAL A 92 1.47 -13.63 13.29
C VAL A 92 2.09 -14.91 12.73
N VAL A 93 1.53 -16.07 13.07
CA VAL A 93 1.99 -17.35 12.52
C VAL A 93 1.33 -17.62 11.16
N GLY A 94 2.13 -17.97 10.15
CA GLY A 94 1.64 -18.42 8.84
C GLY A 94 1.71 -19.94 8.64
N ASN A 95 1.26 -20.44 7.49
CA ASN A 95 1.31 -21.87 7.18
C ASN A 95 2.74 -22.35 6.90
N HIS A 96 3.59 -21.51 6.31
CA HIS A 96 5.01 -21.83 6.12
C HIS A 96 5.76 -21.89 7.47
N ASP A 97 5.39 -21.04 8.45
CA ASP A 97 5.95 -21.08 9.80
C ASP A 97 5.88 -22.45 10.48
N ILE A 98 4.85 -23.24 10.14
CA ILE A 98 4.54 -24.48 10.85
C ILE A 98 4.93 -25.74 10.10
N TYR A 99 5.17 -25.67 8.78
CA TYR A 99 5.46 -26.82 7.94
C TYR A 99 6.84 -27.42 8.25
N VAL A 100 6.91 -28.70 8.61
CA VAL A 100 8.20 -29.38 8.87
C VAL A 100 8.67 -30.09 7.61
N PRO A 101 9.93 -29.88 7.15
CA PRO A 101 10.43 -30.45 5.88
C PRO A 101 10.29 -31.97 5.73
N ASP A 102 10.44 -32.72 6.83
CA ASP A 102 10.33 -34.19 6.86
C ASP A 102 8.89 -34.68 7.06
N GLY A 103 7.91 -33.77 6.99
CA GLY A 103 6.49 -34.03 7.13
C GLY A 103 5.93 -33.58 8.48
N GLY A 104 4.68 -33.11 8.43
CA GLY A 104 3.93 -32.68 9.60
C GLY A 104 4.01 -31.18 9.88
N TYR A 105 3.46 -30.81 11.02
CA TYR A 105 3.21 -29.42 11.39
C TYR A 105 3.56 -29.19 12.85
N SER A 106 4.25 -28.09 13.15
CA SER A 106 4.63 -27.74 14.51
C SER A 106 4.52 -26.24 14.73
N ARG A 107 4.09 -25.82 15.91
CA ARG A 107 4.15 -24.41 16.35
C ARG A 107 5.28 -24.18 17.35
N LYS A 108 6.13 -25.19 17.59
CA LYS A 108 7.13 -25.16 18.67
C LYS A 108 8.19 -24.08 18.46
N LEU A 109 8.72 -23.93 17.24
CA LEU A 109 9.70 -22.89 16.96
C LEU A 109 9.08 -21.49 16.99
N HIS A 110 7.90 -21.30 16.39
CA HIS A 110 7.16 -20.04 16.56
C HIS A 110 7.02 -19.67 18.04
N ARG A 111 6.59 -20.62 18.89
CA ARG A 111 6.48 -20.38 20.34
C ARG A 111 7.79 -20.09 21.04
N ARG A 112 8.88 -20.72 20.60
CA ARG A 112 10.23 -20.47 21.13
C ARG A 112 10.72 -19.06 20.81
N PHE A 113 10.46 -18.56 19.61
CA PHE A 113 11.00 -17.27 19.14
C PHE A 113 10.09 -16.08 19.41
N PHE A 114 8.76 -16.28 19.36
CA PHE A 114 7.77 -15.19 19.38
C PHE A 114 6.65 -15.38 20.41
N GLY A 115 6.56 -16.54 21.06
CA GLY A 115 5.57 -16.80 22.10
C GLY A 115 4.23 -17.34 21.58
N ARG A 116 3.11 -16.83 22.10
CA ARG A 116 1.78 -17.39 21.78
C ARG A 116 1.46 -17.18 20.29
N THR A 117 0.78 -18.14 19.66
CA THR A 117 0.37 -18.03 18.26
C THR A 117 -0.90 -17.21 18.06
N TYR A 118 -1.70 -17.07 19.11
CA TYR A 118 -2.82 -16.13 19.19
C TYR A 118 -2.81 -15.44 20.56
N TYR A 119 -3.05 -14.13 20.54
CA TYR A 119 -2.97 -13.24 21.69
C TYR A 119 -3.59 -11.89 21.35
N SER A 120 -3.82 -11.07 22.36
CA SER A 120 -4.29 -9.70 22.19
C SER A 120 -3.39 -8.72 22.93
N PHE A 121 -3.40 -7.47 22.49
CA PHE A 121 -2.75 -6.37 23.18
C PHE A 121 -3.50 -5.06 22.93
N LYS A 122 -3.16 -4.05 23.70
CA LYS A 122 -3.74 -2.70 23.62
C LYS A 122 -2.65 -1.69 23.34
N TYR A 123 -2.97 -0.68 22.55
CA TYR A 123 -2.11 0.48 22.32
C TYR A 123 -3.01 1.71 22.13
N GLY A 124 -2.73 2.79 22.87
CA GLY A 124 -3.63 3.95 22.89
C GLY A 124 -5.08 3.56 23.21
N ASN A 125 -6.02 4.06 22.41
CA ASN A 125 -7.45 3.71 22.49
C ASN A 125 -7.85 2.60 21.49
N SER A 126 -6.92 1.68 21.22
CA SER A 126 -7.07 0.62 20.23
C SER A 126 -6.80 -0.76 20.83
N TYR A 127 -7.52 -1.76 20.32
CA TYR A 127 -7.40 -3.16 20.69
C TYR A 127 -6.97 -4.01 19.49
N PHE A 128 -5.98 -4.87 19.68
CA PHE A 128 -5.43 -5.73 18.64
C PHE A 128 -5.65 -7.19 19.01
N ILE A 129 -6.20 -7.98 18.09
CA ILE A 129 -6.44 -9.42 18.25
C ILE A 129 -5.67 -10.16 17.17
N ILE A 130 -4.61 -10.87 17.58
CA ILE A 130 -3.77 -11.67 16.69
C ILE A 130 -4.26 -13.12 16.71
N LEU A 131 -4.53 -13.66 15.53
CA LEU A 131 -5.10 -15.00 15.33
C LEU A 131 -4.16 -15.92 14.55
N ASP A 132 -4.22 -17.20 14.89
CA ASP A 132 -3.52 -18.29 14.22
C ASP A 132 -4.45 -18.93 13.19
N THR A 133 -4.18 -18.70 11.90
CA THR A 133 -4.99 -19.25 10.79
C THR A 133 -4.25 -20.27 9.94
N ALA A 134 -3.03 -20.65 10.35
CA ALA A 134 -2.08 -21.44 9.57
C ALA A 134 -2.54 -22.87 9.21
N GLY A 135 -3.67 -23.34 9.74
CA GLY A 135 -4.13 -24.72 9.60
C GLY A 135 -3.14 -25.74 10.19
N HIS A 136 -3.35 -27.04 9.93
CA HIS A 136 -2.33 -28.10 10.07
C HIS A 136 -2.88 -29.46 9.62
N GLY A 137 -2.13 -30.19 8.79
CA GLY A 137 -2.43 -31.59 8.46
C GLY A 137 -3.78 -31.74 7.78
N THR A 138 -4.72 -32.39 8.48
CA THR A 138 -6.12 -32.53 8.03
C THR A 138 -7.01 -31.35 8.42
N ARG A 139 -6.48 -30.36 9.16
CA ARG A 139 -7.22 -29.16 9.58
C ARG A 139 -7.04 -28.03 8.57
N PRO A 140 -8.15 -27.47 8.06
CA PRO A 140 -8.11 -26.39 7.09
C PRO A 140 -7.57 -25.07 7.64
N TRP A 141 -7.26 -24.14 6.73
CA TRP A 141 -6.97 -22.76 7.08
C TRP A 141 -8.23 -22.05 7.56
N GLY A 142 -8.10 -21.30 8.65
CA GLY A 142 -9.21 -20.71 9.38
C GLY A 142 -8.89 -20.57 10.87
N VAL A 143 -9.81 -19.98 11.62
CA VAL A 143 -9.69 -19.73 13.07
C VAL A 143 -10.28 -20.90 13.87
N ARG A 144 -11.50 -21.32 13.55
CA ARG A 144 -12.25 -22.37 14.27
C ARG A 144 -11.76 -23.75 13.89
N GLU A 145 -11.67 -24.02 12.60
CA GLU A 145 -11.25 -25.34 12.15
C GLU A 145 -9.79 -25.64 12.50
N SER A 146 -8.94 -24.63 12.61
CA SER A 146 -7.57 -24.80 13.12
C SER A 146 -7.55 -25.07 14.63
N SER A 147 -8.41 -24.41 15.42
CA SER A 147 -8.64 -24.62 16.87
C SER A 147 -10.02 -24.11 17.33
N PRO A 148 -10.97 -24.99 17.69
CA PRO A 148 -12.29 -24.57 18.18
C PRO A 148 -12.23 -23.68 19.44
N GLU A 149 -11.24 -23.90 20.30
CA GLU A 149 -11.00 -23.11 21.50
C GLU A 149 -10.61 -21.67 21.17
N GLN A 150 -9.84 -21.47 20.08
CA GLN A 150 -9.45 -20.16 19.61
C GLN A 150 -10.67 -19.36 19.13
N TRP A 151 -11.64 -19.98 18.45
CA TRP A 151 -12.86 -19.26 18.04
C TRP A 151 -13.61 -18.70 19.24
N LYS A 152 -13.79 -19.50 20.29
CA LYS A 152 -14.43 -19.04 21.53
C LYS A 152 -13.63 -17.91 22.18
N TRP A 153 -12.32 -18.07 22.29
CA TRP A 153 -11.43 -17.05 22.84
C TRP A 153 -11.50 -15.74 22.05
N MET A 154 -11.52 -15.79 20.72
CA MET A 154 -11.65 -14.61 19.85
C MET A 154 -12.95 -13.84 20.13
N VAL A 155 -14.08 -14.53 20.30
CA VAL A 155 -15.36 -13.88 20.65
C VAL A 155 -15.25 -13.14 21.99
N GLU A 156 -14.62 -13.77 23.00
CA GLU A 156 -14.39 -13.14 24.30
C GLU A 156 -13.47 -11.92 24.22
N GLU A 157 -12.47 -11.92 23.35
CA GLU A 157 -11.60 -10.77 23.10
C GLU A 157 -12.33 -9.64 22.38
N LEU A 158 -13.18 -9.96 21.40
CA LEU A 158 -14.04 -8.97 20.72
C LEU A 158 -15.01 -8.30 21.71
N ASP A 159 -15.55 -9.04 22.68
CA ASP A 159 -16.35 -8.46 23.77
C ASP A 159 -15.55 -7.46 24.63
N LYS A 160 -14.28 -7.78 24.94
CA LYS A 160 -13.38 -6.85 25.65
C LYS A 160 -13.03 -5.63 24.82
N ALA A 161 -12.98 -5.78 23.49
CA ALA A 161 -12.60 -4.74 22.55
C ALA A 161 -13.66 -3.62 22.43
N LYS A 162 -14.93 -3.90 22.74
CA LYS A 162 -16.06 -2.95 22.66
C LYS A 162 -15.88 -1.61 23.38
N LYS A 163 -14.98 -1.55 24.37
CA LYS A 163 -14.69 -0.31 25.12
C LYS A 163 -13.62 0.58 24.47
N TYR A 164 -12.94 0.07 23.44
CA TYR A 164 -11.92 0.80 22.71
C TYR A 164 -12.54 1.40 21.45
N LYS A 165 -11.98 2.52 21.00
CA LYS A 165 -12.47 3.19 19.79
C LYS A 165 -12.18 2.39 18.54
N HIS A 166 -10.97 1.85 18.44
CA HIS A 166 -10.54 1.07 17.29
C HIS A 166 -10.25 -0.37 17.69
N THR A 167 -10.69 -1.32 16.86
CA THR A 167 -10.38 -2.75 17.01
C THR A 167 -9.80 -3.27 15.71
N PHE A 168 -8.59 -3.83 15.79
CA PHE A 168 -7.91 -4.48 14.66
C PHE A 168 -7.84 -5.97 14.91
N VAL A 169 -8.23 -6.75 13.92
CA VAL A 169 -8.01 -8.20 13.92
C VAL A 169 -6.95 -8.53 12.89
N VAL A 170 -5.97 -9.36 13.25
CA VAL A 170 -4.87 -9.71 12.37
C VAL A 170 -4.82 -11.21 12.19
N THR A 171 -4.85 -11.64 10.94
CA THR A 171 -4.70 -13.04 10.53
C THR A 171 -3.55 -13.16 9.54
N HIS A 172 -3.06 -14.38 9.32
CA HIS A 172 -2.20 -14.62 8.17
C HIS A 172 -3.05 -14.83 6.92
N THR A 173 -3.98 -15.78 6.97
CA THR A 173 -4.88 -16.16 5.86
C THR A 173 -6.10 -15.22 5.86
N PRO A 174 -6.54 -14.70 4.70
CA PRO A 174 -7.79 -13.94 4.61
C PRO A 174 -9.02 -14.87 4.58
N PRO A 175 -10.22 -14.37 4.95
CA PRO A 175 -11.45 -15.16 4.86
C PRO A 175 -11.92 -15.42 3.42
N TYR A 176 -11.63 -14.51 2.47
CA TYR A 176 -11.94 -14.67 1.05
C TYR A 176 -10.73 -14.34 0.18
N ASP A 177 -10.69 -14.93 -1.02
CA ASP A 177 -9.61 -14.74 -1.99
C ASP A 177 -9.60 -13.30 -2.56
N ALA A 178 -8.41 -12.70 -2.71
CA ALA A 178 -8.21 -11.55 -3.58
C ALA A 178 -8.11 -12.00 -5.04
N PRO A 179 -8.82 -11.36 -5.99
CA PRO A 179 -8.60 -11.63 -7.40
C PRO A 179 -7.13 -11.36 -7.80
N PRO A 180 -6.45 -12.26 -8.53
CA PRO A 180 -7.00 -13.40 -9.28
C PRO A 180 -6.95 -14.75 -8.54
N MET A 181 -6.64 -14.78 -7.25
CA MET A 181 -6.53 -16.00 -6.45
C MET A 181 -7.84 -16.76 -6.39
N ARG A 182 -7.72 -18.08 -6.17
CA ARG A 182 -8.83 -19.02 -6.02
C ARG A 182 -8.41 -20.15 -5.11
N ASN A 183 -9.22 -20.43 -4.09
CA ASN A 183 -8.99 -21.50 -3.11
C ASN A 183 -7.70 -21.30 -2.30
N HIS A 184 -7.34 -20.05 -2.02
CA HIS A 184 -6.14 -19.63 -1.27
C HIS A 184 -6.52 -18.79 -0.04
N ALA A 185 -7.76 -18.92 0.44
CA ALA A 185 -8.30 -18.26 1.62
C ALA A 185 -8.72 -19.28 2.69
N PHE A 186 -9.48 -18.87 3.71
CA PHE A 186 -10.10 -19.80 4.66
C PHE A 186 -10.79 -20.95 3.92
N THR A 187 -10.50 -22.19 4.30
CA THR A 187 -10.94 -23.35 3.51
C THR A 187 -12.41 -23.67 3.73
N ASP A 188 -12.96 -23.41 4.93
CA ASP A 188 -14.39 -23.56 5.19
C ASP A 188 -15.13 -22.24 4.89
N ALA A 189 -15.89 -22.22 3.80
CA ALA A 189 -16.67 -21.07 3.37
C ALA A 189 -17.74 -20.64 4.40
N LYS A 190 -18.27 -21.57 5.21
CA LYS A 190 -19.21 -21.23 6.29
C LYS A 190 -18.48 -20.51 7.41
N GLU A 191 -17.31 -20.99 7.79
CA GLU A 191 -16.47 -20.32 8.79
C GLU A 191 -16.07 -18.92 8.32
N ALA A 192 -15.62 -18.79 7.07
CA ALA A 192 -15.27 -17.50 6.46
C ALA A 192 -16.43 -16.50 6.54
N LYS A 193 -17.65 -16.94 6.17
CA LYS A 193 -18.85 -16.12 6.25
C LYS A 193 -19.18 -15.71 7.69
N GLU A 194 -19.18 -16.65 8.62
CA GLU A 194 -19.44 -16.38 10.04
C GLU A 194 -18.40 -15.43 10.64
N PHE A 195 -17.13 -15.55 10.23
CA PHE A 195 -16.05 -14.68 10.66
C PHE A 195 -16.30 -13.24 10.21
N VAL A 196 -16.59 -13.03 8.92
CA VAL A 196 -16.90 -11.69 8.37
C VAL A 196 -18.13 -11.08 9.05
N GLU A 197 -19.20 -11.85 9.23
CA GLU A 197 -20.41 -11.39 9.93
C GLU A 197 -20.12 -11.04 11.40
N LEU A 198 -19.20 -11.75 12.05
CA LEU A 198 -18.77 -11.45 13.40
C LEU A 198 -17.96 -10.15 13.47
N MET A 199 -16.99 -9.94 12.57
CA MET A 199 -16.21 -8.69 12.51
C MET A 199 -17.13 -7.48 12.34
N ALA A 200 -18.10 -7.59 11.43
CA ALA A 200 -19.10 -6.55 11.20
C ALA A 200 -19.97 -6.27 12.43
N ARG A 201 -20.49 -7.32 13.08
CA ARG A 201 -21.34 -7.18 14.29
C ARG A 201 -20.62 -6.50 15.46
N TYR A 202 -19.32 -6.70 15.58
CA TYR A 202 -18.51 -6.11 16.64
C TYR A 202 -17.93 -4.74 16.28
N GLY A 203 -18.18 -4.24 15.06
CA GLY A 203 -17.65 -2.94 14.62
C GLY A 203 -16.12 -2.93 14.54
N VAL A 204 -15.51 -4.04 14.10
CA VAL A 204 -14.06 -4.10 13.88
C VAL A 204 -13.65 -3.03 12.88
N THR A 205 -12.62 -2.26 13.22
CA THR A 205 -12.12 -1.12 12.43
C THR A 205 -11.48 -1.57 11.14
N ALA A 206 -10.64 -2.60 11.20
CA ALA A 206 -10.08 -3.25 10.02
C ALA A 206 -9.57 -4.66 10.38
N VAL A 207 -9.54 -5.52 9.37
CA VAL A 207 -8.83 -6.80 9.44
C VAL A 207 -7.60 -6.74 8.55
N LEU A 208 -6.46 -7.14 9.10
CA LEU A 208 -5.17 -7.14 8.41
C LEU A 208 -4.76 -8.60 8.13
N CYS A 209 -4.48 -8.91 6.88
CA CYS A 209 -4.20 -10.26 6.38
C CYS A 209 -2.90 -10.27 5.53
N SER A 210 -2.37 -11.46 5.27
CA SER A 210 -1.19 -11.70 4.41
C SER A 210 -1.50 -12.84 3.43
N HIS A 211 -0.57 -13.77 3.17
CA HIS A 211 -0.77 -15.08 2.52
C HIS A 211 -0.92 -15.07 0.99
N GLU A 212 -1.56 -14.07 0.40
CA GLU A 212 -1.84 -14.05 -1.04
C GLU A 212 -0.75 -13.40 -1.91
N HIS A 213 0.37 -13.01 -1.29
CA HIS A 213 1.55 -12.47 -1.97
C HIS A 213 1.26 -11.27 -2.91
N LEU A 214 0.36 -10.36 -2.49
CA LEU A 214 -0.03 -9.15 -3.19
C LEU A 214 -0.57 -8.11 -2.20
N TYR A 215 -0.80 -6.88 -2.67
CA TYR A 215 -1.67 -5.90 -2.00
C TYR A 215 -3.11 -6.04 -2.49
N TYR A 216 -4.06 -6.18 -1.59
CA TYR A 216 -5.48 -6.08 -1.92
C TYR A 216 -6.28 -5.47 -0.78
N GLU A 217 -7.32 -4.73 -1.14
CA GLU A 217 -8.24 -4.13 -0.21
C GLU A 217 -9.68 -4.45 -0.61
N ALA A 218 -10.49 -4.84 0.37
CA ALA A 218 -11.91 -5.10 0.19
C ALA A 218 -12.71 -4.61 1.38
N SER A 219 -14.02 -4.39 1.17
CA SER A 219 -14.98 -4.22 2.27
C SER A 219 -15.90 -5.42 2.31
N TRP A 220 -15.81 -6.22 3.38
CA TRP A 220 -16.67 -7.38 3.59
C TRP A 220 -17.50 -7.19 4.85
N GLY A 221 -18.83 -7.26 4.72
CA GLY A 221 -19.74 -6.93 5.81
C GLY A 221 -19.65 -5.47 6.28
N GLY A 222 -19.09 -4.57 5.46
CA GLY A 222 -18.82 -3.17 5.84
C GLY A 222 -17.49 -2.96 6.57
N VAL A 223 -16.73 -4.02 6.86
CA VAL A 223 -15.41 -3.93 7.50
C VAL A 223 -14.30 -3.91 6.44
N PRO A 224 -13.33 -3.00 6.51
CA PRO A 224 -12.13 -3.02 5.67
C PRO A 224 -11.26 -4.25 5.94
N TYR A 225 -10.84 -4.92 4.88
CA TYR A 225 -9.86 -6.01 4.88
C TYR A 225 -8.67 -5.59 4.02
N ILE A 226 -7.47 -5.61 4.59
CA ILE A 226 -6.23 -5.24 3.92
C ILE A 226 -5.32 -6.46 3.89
N ILE A 227 -5.02 -6.94 2.69
CA ILE A 227 -4.10 -8.05 2.44
C ILE A 227 -2.75 -7.45 2.03
N SER A 228 -1.68 -7.78 2.75
CA SER A 228 -0.32 -7.25 2.49
C SER A 228 0.75 -8.35 2.55
N GLY A 229 0.82 -9.16 1.49
CA GLY A 229 1.83 -10.22 1.30
C GLY A 229 3.06 -9.78 0.51
N GLY A 230 3.54 -8.56 0.72
CA GLY A 230 4.56 -7.92 -0.12
C GLY A 230 5.99 -7.97 0.40
N ALA A 231 6.32 -8.77 1.43
CA ALA A 231 7.60 -8.64 2.14
C ALA A 231 8.77 -9.44 1.56
N GLY A 232 8.58 -10.14 0.44
CA GLY A 232 9.67 -10.78 -0.29
C GLY A 232 9.30 -12.04 -1.06
N ALA A 233 8.24 -12.74 -0.68
CA ALA A 233 7.79 -13.91 -1.40
C ALA A 233 7.39 -13.59 -2.85
N VAL A 234 7.39 -14.61 -3.71
CA VAL A 234 6.99 -14.51 -5.11
C VAL A 234 5.60 -13.88 -5.24
N LEU A 235 5.48 -12.81 -6.00
CA LEU A 235 4.22 -12.08 -6.16
C LEU A 235 3.26 -12.83 -7.09
N TYR A 236 1.98 -12.94 -6.72
CA TYR A 236 0.96 -13.69 -7.46
C TYR A 236 0.12 -12.85 -8.43
N ALA A 237 0.35 -11.55 -8.46
CA ALA A 237 -0.31 -10.62 -9.36
C ALA A 237 0.71 -9.77 -10.12
N PRO A 238 0.33 -9.15 -11.25
CA PRO A 238 1.10 -8.06 -11.83
C PRO A 238 0.94 -6.77 -11.00
N PRO A 239 1.84 -5.77 -11.14
CA PRO A 239 1.83 -4.55 -10.33
C PRO A 239 0.49 -3.81 -10.31
N GLU A 240 -0.21 -3.74 -11.45
CA GLU A 240 -1.52 -3.08 -11.58
C GLU A 240 -2.66 -3.79 -10.84
N ARG A 241 -2.42 -5.00 -10.33
CA ARG A 241 -3.34 -5.77 -9.48
C ARG A 241 -2.72 -6.06 -8.10
N GLY A 242 -1.86 -5.18 -7.59
CA GLY A 242 -1.28 -5.30 -6.25
C GLY A 242 0.02 -6.12 -6.19
N GLY A 243 0.53 -6.58 -7.33
CA GLY A 243 1.73 -7.39 -7.43
C GLY A 243 3.04 -6.59 -7.36
N PHE A 244 3.34 -6.02 -6.20
CA PHE A 244 4.59 -5.30 -5.95
C PHE A 244 5.04 -5.47 -4.50
N TYR A 245 6.34 -5.33 -4.24
CA TYR A 245 6.88 -5.36 -2.88
C TYR A 245 6.48 -4.10 -2.12
N HIS A 246 5.95 -4.24 -0.90
CA HIS A 246 5.39 -3.13 -0.15
C HIS A 246 5.28 -3.42 1.35
N TYR A 247 4.99 -2.36 2.09
CA TYR A 247 4.39 -2.43 3.42
C TYR A 247 3.21 -1.45 3.51
N VAL A 248 2.36 -1.65 4.49
CA VAL A 248 1.27 -0.75 4.84
C VAL A 248 1.67 0.04 6.08
N TYR A 249 1.61 1.37 6.01
CA TYR A 249 1.78 2.26 7.16
C TYR A 249 0.39 2.74 7.60
N VAL A 250 0.03 2.46 8.84
CA VAL A 250 -1.28 2.80 9.40
C VAL A 250 -1.07 3.86 10.48
N HIS A 251 -1.79 4.97 10.36
CA HIS A 251 -1.89 6.00 11.37
C HIS A 251 -3.28 5.95 12.00
N VAL A 252 -3.35 6.03 13.32
CA VAL A 252 -4.56 5.82 14.09
C VAL A 252 -4.72 6.97 15.07
N ASP A 253 -5.74 7.79 14.83
CA ASP A 253 -6.12 8.91 15.66
C ASP A 253 -7.64 8.86 15.93
N GLU A 254 -8.38 9.94 15.67
CA GLU A 254 -9.82 9.88 15.63
C GLU A 254 -10.33 8.97 14.48
N ASP A 255 -9.63 8.97 13.35
CA ASP A 255 -9.86 8.12 12.19
C ASP A 255 -8.69 7.14 12.00
N VAL A 256 -8.75 6.34 10.93
CA VAL A 256 -7.64 5.45 10.55
C VAL A 256 -7.22 5.80 9.13
N GLU A 257 -5.96 6.23 8.98
CA GLU A 257 -5.35 6.49 7.70
C GLU A 257 -4.42 5.33 7.33
N VAL A 258 -4.63 4.76 6.14
CA VAL A 258 -3.84 3.64 5.62
C VAL A 258 -3.03 4.13 4.42
N LYS A 259 -1.70 3.96 4.48
CA LYS A 259 -0.78 4.29 3.40
C LYS A 259 -0.10 3.05 2.85
N VAL A 260 -0.26 2.81 1.56
CA VAL A 260 0.43 1.70 0.87
C VAL A 260 1.74 2.21 0.31
N VAL A 261 2.85 1.66 0.78
CA VAL A 261 4.19 2.12 0.45
C VAL A 261 4.96 1.04 -0.30
N PRO A 262 5.19 1.18 -1.61
CA PRO A 262 6.01 0.25 -2.37
C PRO A 262 7.49 0.38 -2.00
N ILE A 263 8.21 -0.74 -2.02
CA ILE A 263 9.67 -0.76 -1.89
C ILE A 263 10.28 -0.44 -3.25
N LEU A 264 10.80 0.78 -3.35
CA LEU A 264 11.40 1.32 -4.57
C LEU A 264 12.91 1.53 -4.38
N ASP A 265 13.67 1.36 -5.45
CA ASP A 265 15.06 1.82 -5.52
C ASP A 265 15.09 3.27 -6.00
N THR A 266 14.36 3.59 -7.07
CA THR A 266 14.28 4.92 -7.69
C THR A 266 12.84 5.37 -7.95
N LEU A 267 12.66 6.69 -8.09
CA LEU A 267 11.38 7.34 -8.37
C LEU A 267 11.59 8.49 -9.37
N PHE A 268 10.95 8.39 -10.53
CA PHE A 268 11.05 9.36 -11.62
C PHE A 268 9.74 10.13 -11.80
N VAL A 269 9.85 11.32 -12.38
CA VAL A 269 8.73 12.14 -12.84
C VAL A 269 8.83 12.27 -14.35
N GLU A 270 7.73 11.99 -15.05
CA GLU A 270 7.64 12.12 -16.50
C GLU A 270 6.60 13.18 -16.91
N PRO A 271 6.94 14.10 -17.84
CA PRO A 271 8.28 14.31 -18.39
C PRO A 271 9.25 14.92 -17.36
N GLU A 272 10.56 14.67 -17.50
CA GLU A 272 11.60 15.22 -16.59
C GLU A 272 11.76 16.75 -16.72
N GLY A 273 11.43 17.28 -17.88
CA GLY A 273 11.43 18.71 -18.19
C GLY A 273 10.24 19.07 -19.07
N ALA A 274 9.56 20.17 -18.72
CA ALA A 274 8.45 20.70 -19.49
C ALA A 274 8.60 22.20 -19.76
N SER A 275 8.12 22.64 -20.91
CA SER A 275 7.93 24.06 -21.22
C SER A 275 6.47 24.29 -21.58
N LEU A 276 5.79 25.16 -20.85
CA LEU A 276 4.37 25.45 -20.98
C LEU A 276 4.16 26.95 -21.18
N GLU A 277 3.13 27.33 -21.93
CA GLU A 277 2.63 28.70 -21.95
C GLU A 277 1.73 28.98 -20.74
N VAL A 278 1.65 30.24 -20.30
CA VAL A 278 0.71 30.63 -19.23
C VAL A 278 -0.71 30.22 -19.60
N GLY A 279 -1.39 29.52 -18.70
CA GLY A 279 -2.73 28.99 -18.91
C GLY A 279 -2.78 27.52 -19.35
N GLU A 280 -1.67 26.94 -19.84
CA GLU A 280 -1.61 25.54 -20.22
C GLU A 280 -1.58 24.61 -18.99
N THR A 281 -1.90 23.35 -19.25
CA THR A 281 -1.84 22.26 -18.26
C THR A 281 -1.04 21.08 -18.77
N LEU A 282 -0.35 20.39 -17.89
CA LEU A 282 0.40 19.17 -18.21
C LEU A 282 0.17 18.10 -17.15
N LYS A 283 -0.06 16.86 -17.58
CA LYS A 283 -0.15 15.71 -16.69
C LYS A 283 1.24 15.11 -16.47
N PHE A 284 1.77 15.25 -15.27
CA PHE A 284 2.95 14.49 -14.84
C PHE A 284 2.56 13.08 -14.42
N ARG A 285 3.43 12.11 -14.70
CA ARG A 285 3.33 10.73 -14.22
C ARG A 285 4.50 10.42 -13.31
N ALA A 286 4.26 9.59 -12.31
CA ALA A 286 5.29 9.08 -11.42
C ALA A 286 5.60 7.63 -11.77
N VAL A 287 6.88 7.30 -11.94
CA VAL A 287 7.34 5.95 -12.29
C VAL A 287 8.32 5.49 -11.22
N GLY A 288 7.92 4.50 -10.43
CA GLY A 288 8.80 3.83 -9.48
C GLY A 288 9.51 2.67 -10.14
N VAL A 289 10.73 2.36 -9.69
CA VAL A 289 11.43 1.12 -10.06
C VAL A 289 11.82 0.39 -8.79
N ASP A 290 11.50 -0.90 -8.70
CA ASP A 290 11.83 -1.74 -7.56
C ASP A 290 13.32 -2.13 -7.54
N PRO A 291 13.83 -2.71 -6.43
CA PRO A 291 15.23 -3.16 -6.32
C PRO A 291 15.70 -4.18 -7.37
N PHE A 292 14.79 -4.76 -8.16
CA PHE A 292 15.07 -5.74 -9.19
C PHE A 292 14.86 -5.19 -10.61
N GLY A 293 14.68 -3.87 -10.73
CA GLY A 293 14.55 -3.19 -12.02
C GLY A 293 13.13 -3.25 -12.61
N ARG A 294 12.12 -3.70 -11.87
CA ARG A 294 10.73 -3.74 -12.36
C ARG A 294 10.05 -2.40 -12.14
N SER A 295 9.38 -1.90 -13.16
CA SER A 295 8.57 -0.69 -13.06
C SER A 295 7.33 -0.93 -12.20
N VAL A 296 7.10 -0.04 -11.23
CA VAL A 296 5.90 0.02 -10.39
C VAL A 296 5.15 1.30 -10.76
N GLN A 297 3.97 1.14 -11.32
CA GLN A 297 3.11 2.29 -11.62
C GLN A 297 2.50 2.83 -10.32
N LEU A 298 2.66 4.13 -10.09
CA LEU A 298 2.23 4.77 -8.84
C LEU A 298 0.86 5.42 -9.03
N PHE A 299 -0.17 4.63 -8.80
CA PHE A 299 -1.57 5.05 -8.77
C PHE A 299 -2.26 4.42 -7.55
N PRO A 300 -3.47 4.89 -7.17
CA PRO A 300 -4.19 4.31 -6.04
C PRO A 300 -4.26 2.78 -6.14
N PRO A 301 -3.94 2.06 -5.06
CA PRO A 301 -3.94 2.48 -3.66
C PRO A 301 -2.58 3.00 -3.14
N ILE A 302 -1.54 3.10 -3.99
CA ILE A 302 -0.22 3.60 -3.57
C ILE A 302 -0.30 5.07 -3.16
N SER A 303 0.22 5.36 -1.97
CA SER A 303 0.19 6.71 -1.40
C SER A 303 1.30 7.58 -1.97
N ILE A 304 0.90 8.60 -2.74
CA ILE A 304 1.80 9.57 -3.35
C ILE A 304 1.40 11.01 -2.98
N SER A 305 2.38 11.92 -2.95
CA SER A 305 2.13 13.35 -2.75
C SER A 305 2.91 14.20 -3.75
N TRP A 306 2.18 15.03 -4.49
CA TRP A 306 2.73 16.00 -5.44
C TRP A 306 2.85 17.37 -4.78
N ALA A 307 3.88 18.12 -5.15
CA ALA A 307 4.09 19.51 -4.75
C ALA A 307 4.76 20.31 -5.86
N SER A 308 4.51 21.61 -5.88
CA SER A 308 5.26 22.60 -6.67
C SER A 308 6.00 23.51 -5.68
N ASP A 309 7.28 23.77 -5.92
CA ASP A 309 8.08 24.67 -5.07
C ASP A 309 7.64 26.14 -5.17
N ASP A 310 7.14 26.55 -6.34
CA ASP A 310 6.57 27.88 -6.60
C ASP A 310 5.15 27.77 -7.13
N THR A 311 4.18 27.90 -6.22
CA THR A 311 2.75 27.86 -6.53
C THR A 311 2.22 29.13 -7.21
N THR A 312 3.05 30.16 -7.36
CA THR A 312 2.74 31.36 -8.15
C THR A 312 3.04 31.13 -9.63
N VAL A 313 4.11 30.40 -9.95
CA VAL A 313 4.45 29.96 -11.32
C VAL A 313 3.51 28.86 -11.80
N GLY A 314 3.21 27.87 -10.95
CA GLY A 314 2.18 26.88 -11.26
C GLY A 314 1.85 25.94 -10.11
N ARG A 315 0.63 25.38 -10.16
CA ARG A 315 0.09 24.50 -9.12
C ARG A 315 -0.06 23.09 -9.66
N ILE A 316 0.20 22.10 -8.82
CA ILE A 316 -0.02 20.69 -9.14
C ILE A 316 -1.07 20.08 -8.22
N GLU A 317 -1.99 19.34 -8.81
CA GLU A 317 -3.01 18.58 -8.09
C GLU A 317 -2.48 17.24 -7.60
N HIS A 318 -3.19 16.60 -6.66
CA HIS A 318 -2.88 15.24 -6.19
C HIS A 318 -2.85 14.22 -7.34
N SER A 319 -3.55 14.52 -8.44
CA SER A 319 -3.60 13.67 -9.63
C SER A 319 -2.29 13.75 -10.44
N GLY A 320 -1.41 14.72 -10.19
CA GLY A 320 -0.24 15.05 -11.01
C GLY A 320 -0.54 16.03 -12.15
N LEU A 321 -1.74 16.61 -12.21
CA LEU A 321 -2.07 17.65 -13.20
C LEU A 321 -1.50 18.99 -12.75
N PHE A 322 -0.55 19.52 -13.52
CA PHE A 322 0.06 20.83 -13.31
C PHE A 322 -0.64 21.90 -14.15
N ARG A 323 -0.89 23.07 -13.58
CA ARG A 323 -1.44 24.25 -14.26
C ARG A 323 -0.45 25.41 -14.20
N ALA A 324 -0.06 25.91 -15.37
CA ALA A 324 0.82 27.07 -15.52
C ALA A 324 0.07 28.37 -15.26
N LEU A 325 0.57 29.21 -14.33
CA LEU A 325 -0.10 30.41 -13.85
C LEU A 325 0.63 31.71 -14.22
N SER A 326 1.95 31.73 -14.11
CA SER A 326 2.75 32.89 -14.50
C SER A 326 4.10 32.47 -15.07
N SER A 327 4.70 33.31 -15.91
CA SER A 327 6.03 33.04 -16.47
C SER A 327 7.07 32.91 -15.37
N GLY A 328 7.95 31.92 -15.50
CA GLY A 328 8.93 31.59 -14.47
C GLY A 328 9.45 30.16 -14.59
N ARG A 329 10.08 29.69 -13.52
CA ARG A 329 10.48 28.28 -13.38
C ARG A 329 9.95 27.76 -12.05
N ALA A 330 9.49 26.52 -12.05
CA ALA A 330 9.10 25.77 -10.88
C ALA A 330 9.68 24.35 -10.97
N GLU A 331 9.85 23.71 -9.83
CA GLU A 331 10.14 22.29 -9.67
C GLU A 331 8.90 21.58 -9.15
N VAL A 332 8.48 20.55 -9.89
CA VAL A 332 7.47 19.60 -9.44
C VAL A 332 8.16 18.47 -8.71
N THR A 333 7.72 18.20 -7.48
CA THR A 333 8.21 17.10 -6.65
C THR A 333 7.11 16.07 -6.42
N ILE A 334 7.46 14.78 -6.52
CA ILE A 334 6.63 13.66 -6.08
C ILE A 334 7.31 12.94 -4.91
N ARG A 335 6.55 12.53 -3.90
CA ARG A 335 7.02 11.64 -2.83
C ARG A 335 6.19 10.37 -2.78
N CYS A 336 6.87 9.25 -2.60
CA CYS A 336 6.28 7.93 -2.36
C CYS A 336 7.14 7.22 -1.30
N GLY A 337 6.60 7.03 -0.10
CA GLY A 337 7.39 6.61 1.06
C GLY A 337 8.59 7.53 1.30
N LEU A 338 9.78 6.95 1.38
CA LEU A 338 11.04 7.68 1.55
C LEU A 338 11.69 8.12 0.23
N ARG A 339 11.08 7.86 -0.93
CA ARG A 339 11.61 8.25 -2.24
C ARG A 339 11.01 9.57 -2.73
N ILE A 340 11.83 10.32 -3.45
CA ILE A 340 11.48 11.63 -4.00
C ILE A 340 11.89 11.66 -5.46
N GLY A 341 10.95 11.97 -6.35
CA GLY A 341 11.19 12.29 -7.75
C GLY A 341 10.99 13.79 -8.01
N ARG A 342 11.69 14.34 -9.00
CA ARG A 342 11.62 15.76 -9.36
C ARG A 342 11.57 15.94 -10.86
N ALA A 343 10.89 16.99 -11.31
CA ALA A 343 10.91 17.46 -12.69
C ALA A 343 10.90 18.99 -12.74
N SER A 344 11.59 19.55 -13.73
CA SER A 344 11.62 21.00 -13.93
C SER A 344 10.50 21.46 -14.87
N VAL A 345 9.89 22.60 -14.56
CA VAL A 345 8.86 23.23 -15.39
C VAL A 345 9.27 24.66 -15.68
N ARG A 346 9.33 25.01 -16.96
CA ARG A 346 9.45 26.39 -17.42
C ARG A 346 8.10 26.86 -17.91
N VAL A 347 7.63 27.97 -17.37
CA VAL A 347 6.44 28.66 -17.88
C VAL A 347 6.87 29.89 -18.65
N VAL A 348 6.44 30.01 -19.90
CA VAL A 348 6.71 31.16 -20.78
C VAL A 348 5.43 31.96 -21.00
N PRO A 349 5.51 33.24 -21.39
CA PRO A 349 4.33 34.02 -21.72
C PRO A 349 3.49 33.34 -22.80
N ALA A 350 2.17 33.43 -22.71
CA ALA A 350 1.29 32.98 -23.77
C ALA A 350 1.63 33.73 -25.06
N ARG A 351 1.67 33.03 -26.19
CA ARG A 351 1.81 33.69 -27.49
C ARG A 351 0.58 34.56 -27.71
N GLU A 352 0.78 35.88 -27.81
CA GLU A 352 -0.25 36.73 -28.41
C GLU A 352 -0.51 36.20 -29.81
N GLY A 353 -1.75 35.78 -30.07
CA GLY A 353 -2.17 35.44 -31.41
C GLY A 353 -1.87 36.63 -32.31
N LEU A 354 -1.01 36.44 -33.31
CA LEU A 354 -0.95 37.35 -34.44
C LEU A 354 -2.36 37.38 -35.03
N LEU A 355 -3.12 38.44 -34.72
CA LEU A 355 -4.21 38.87 -35.57
C LEU A 355 -3.57 39.13 -36.93
N SER A 356 -3.71 38.18 -37.85
CA SER A 356 -3.42 38.44 -39.26
C SER A 356 -4.17 39.73 -39.62
N PRO A 357 -3.49 40.79 -40.08
CA PRO A 357 -4.21 41.95 -40.57
C PRO A 357 -5.09 41.45 -41.72
N GLN A 358 -6.42 41.53 -41.56
CA GLN A 358 -7.32 41.37 -42.68
C GLN A 358 -6.92 42.46 -43.68
N LEU A 359 -6.32 42.05 -44.80
CA LEU A 359 -6.15 42.93 -45.95
C LEU A 359 -7.52 43.54 -46.25
N PRO A 360 -7.64 44.87 -46.42
CA PRO A 360 -8.90 45.47 -46.81
C PRO A 360 -9.37 44.80 -48.11
N LEU A 361 -10.63 44.39 -48.18
CA LEU A 361 -11.22 43.97 -49.46
C LEU A 361 -11.07 45.15 -50.45
N GLU A 362 -10.23 44.97 -51.47
CA GLU A 362 -10.33 45.78 -52.68
C GLU A 362 -11.66 45.46 -53.34
N LEU A 363 -12.59 46.41 -53.26
CA LEU A 363 -13.77 46.46 -54.12
C LEU A 363 -13.30 46.62 -55.58
N ARG A 364 -13.12 45.50 -56.28
CA ARG A 364 -13.10 45.51 -57.75
C ARG A 364 -14.52 45.72 -58.24
N VAL A 365 -14.76 46.88 -58.83
CA VAL A 365 -15.93 47.14 -59.67
C VAL A 365 -15.65 46.47 -61.01
N GLU A 366 -16.33 45.36 -61.30
CA GLU A 366 -16.37 44.77 -62.64
C GLU A 366 -17.57 45.33 -63.42
N ASP A 367 -17.27 45.86 -64.61
CA ASP A 367 -18.20 46.42 -65.59
C ASP A 367 -18.94 45.28 -66.33
N PRO A 368 -20.25 45.38 -66.65
CA PRO A 368 -21.02 44.23 -67.13
C PRO A 368 -21.03 44.14 -68.66
N GLN A 369 -20.54 43.02 -69.21
CA GLN A 369 -20.95 42.59 -70.55
C GLN A 369 -21.23 41.07 -70.65
N GLN A 370 -22.54 40.81 -70.74
CA GLN A 370 -23.32 39.83 -71.53
C GLN A 370 -22.87 38.38 -71.84
N PRO A 371 -23.85 37.46 -72.00
CA PRO A 371 -23.66 36.01 -71.91
C PRO A 371 -23.62 35.29 -73.27
N SER A 372 -22.97 34.14 -73.34
CA SER A 372 -23.40 33.04 -74.24
C SER A 372 -22.75 31.69 -73.87
N GLY A 373 -23.55 30.61 -73.92
CA GLY A 373 -23.05 29.25 -74.13
C GLY A 373 -23.22 28.24 -72.97
N LEU A 374 -24.32 27.49 -72.98
CA LEU A 374 -24.48 26.11 -72.47
C LEU A 374 -24.06 25.10 -73.58
N PRO A 375 -24.00 23.75 -73.40
CA PRO A 375 -24.06 22.87 -72.19
C PRO A 375 -23.10 21.62 -72.23
N GLN A 376 -23.31 20.69 -71.28
CA GLN A 376 -22.95 19.24 -71.23
C GLN A 376 -21.52 18.92 -70.74
N ASP A 377 -21.24 17.97 -69.83
CA ASP A 377 -21.79 16.64 -69.53
C ASP A 377 -21.53 16.29 -68.03
N LEU A 378 -22.49 15.81 -67.22
CA LEU A 378 -22.77 14.41 -66.81
C LEU A 378 -21.57 13.60 -66.25
N GLY A 379 -21.71 13.11 -65.00
CA GLY A 379 -20.79 12.11 -64.44
C GLY A 379 -20.80 11.95 -62.91
N ASP A 380 -21.89 11.43 -62.37
CA ASP A 380 -22.02 10.56 -61.20
C ASP A 380 -21.41 10.95 -59.82
N ALA A 381 -22.34 11.26 -58.91
CA ALA A 381 -22.14 11.22 -57.47
C ALA A 381 -22.42 9.80 -56.93
N VAL A 382 -21.46 9.22 -56.21
CA VAL A 382 -21.70 8.11 -55.28
C VAL A 382 -21.60 8.66 -53.87
N VAL A 383 -22.74 8.65 -53.19
CA VAL A 383 -22.89 8.90 -51.75
C VAL A 383 -22.61 7.59 -51.01
N VAL A 384 -21.69 7.62 -50.05
CA VAL A 384 -21.69 6.67 -48.93
C VAL A 384 -21.46 7.44 -47.63
N HIS A 385 -22.54 7.73 -46.92
CA HIS A 385 -22.53 7.78 -45.45
C HIS A 385 -22.57 6.35 -44.95
N VAL A 386 -21.81 5.99 -43.91
CA VAL A 386 -22.31 5.25 -42.73
C VAL A 386 -21.28 5.40 -41.58
N GLN A 387 -21.81 5.90 -40.44
CA GLN A 387 -21.45 5.74 -39.01
C GLN A 387 -20.06 6.08 -38.49
#